data_AF-A0A3N0ADN2-F1
#
_entry.id   AF-A0A3N0ADN2-F1
#
_cell.length_a   1.000
_cell.length_b   1.000
_cell.length_c   1.000
_cell.angle_alpha   90.00
_cell.angle_beta   90.00
_cell.angle_gamma   90.00
#
_symmetry.space_group_name_H-M   'P 1'
#
loop_
_entity.id
_entity.type
_entity.pdbx_description
1 polymer ?
#
loop_
_entity_poly.entity_id
_entity_poly.type
_entity_poly.pdbx_seq_one_letter_code
_entity_poly.pdbx_strand_id
1 'polypeptide(L)'
;MDEEERSKAGEPSQASVQTEGVASPKPKKGHKRGWITAGVVVAIIAVAGVGFWVWHEQPSFCNAICHSPMDYYVETYEENDPHKGITVHAENDVTCLKCHEATPWLQLQELAGWVSDNYPMTPDGTKLADGKEFASEAFCAASGCHHGLGDTYDEISANLWGFSGNDEKYNPHISHQDLDLECGDCHGIHESNVLVCNECHNLEMPEGWEAPSEQ
;
A
#
# COMPACT_ATOMS: atom_id res chain seq x y z
N MET A 1 -12.06 -8.07 -104.74
CA MET A 1 -12.18 -7.43 -106.06
C MET A 1 -13.36 -6.48 -105.93
N ASP A 2 -13.07 -5.23 -106.27
CA ASP A 2 -14.01 -4.14 -106.57
C ASP A 2 -14.76 -3.52 -105.36
N GLU A 3 -14.85 -2.21 -105.16
CA GLU A 3 -14.36 -1.01 -105.85
C GLU A 3 -14.60 0.20 -104.90
N GLU A 4 -13.86 1.29 -105.11
CA GLU A 4 -14.18 2.75 -105.02
C GLU A 4 -15.42 3.27 -104.23
N GLU A 5 -15.52 4.49 -103.69
CA GLU A 5 -14.77 5.75 -103.80
C GLU A 5 -15.16 6.67 -102.60
N ARG A 6 -14.17 7.39 -102.06
CA ARG A 6 -14.16 8.86 -101.83
C ARG A 6 -15.29 9.58 -101.08
N SER A 7 -14.89 10.29 -100.02
CA SER A 7 -15.09 11.74 -99.91
C SER A 7 -14.24 12.38 -98.80
N LYS A 8 -13.12 12.99 -99.24
CA LYS A 8 -12.47 14.26 -98.82
C LYS A 8 -12.73 14.79 -97.40
N ALA A 9 -11.73 14.87 -96.53
CA ALA A 9 -10.57 15.79 -96.49
C ALA A 9 -10.85 17.15 -95.81
N GLY A 10 -10.19 17.31 -94.66
CA GLY A 10 -9.81 18.58 -94.03
C GLY A 10 -8.46 18.34 -93.34
N GLU A 11 -7.38 18.59 -94.08
CA GLU A 11 -5.95 18.60 -93.70
C GLU A 11 -5.59 19.88 -92.89
N PRO A 12 -4.33 20.11 -92.44
CA PRO A 12 -3.24 19.18 -92.13
C PRO A 12 -2.45 19.50 -90.83
N SER A 13 -1.66 18.51 -90.41
CA SER A 13 -0.22 18.59 -90.03
C SER A 13 0.27 19.27 -88.75
N GLN A 14 0.77 18.39 -87.86
CA GLN A 14 2.12 18.33 -87.24
C GLN A 14 2.75 19.59 -86.62
N ALA A 15 3.12 19.50 -85.33
CA ALA A 15 4.51 19.27 -84.94
C ALA A 15 4.64 19.02 -83.43
N SER A 16 5.47 18.04 -83.11
CA SER A 16 6.08 17.72 -81.81
C SER A 16 6.65 18.91 -81.05
N VAL A 17 6.70 18.84 -79.71
CA VAL A 17 7.94 18.86 -78.90
C VAL A 17 7.56 18.54 -77.43
N GLN A 18 8.25 17.56 -76.85
CA GLN A 18 8.32 17.33 -75.41
C GLN A 18 9.23 18.40 -74.78
N THR A 19 8.83 19.02 -73.67
CA THR A 19 9.76 19.50 -72.65
C THR A 19 9.16 19.34 -71.26
N GLU A 20 9.96 18.75 -70.37
CA GLU A 20 9.66 18.46 -68.98
C GLU A 20 9.45 19.73 -68.14
N GLY A 21 8.56 19.64 -67.14
CA GLY A 21 8.31 20.68 -66.15
C GLY A 21 7.77 20.08 -64.86
N VAL A 22 8.66 19.98 -63.88
CA VAL A 22 8.57 19.35 -62.56
C VAL A 22 7.35 19.76 -61.72
N ALA A 23 6.69 18.78 -61.08
CA ALA A 23 6.02 18.98 -59.80
C ALA A 23 6.45 17.88 -58.82
N SER A 24 7.37 18.22 -57.92
CA SER A 24 7.86 17.32 -56.85
C SER A 24 6.71 16.86 -55.95
N PRO A 25 6.72 15.60 -55.45
CA PRO A 25 5.79 15.18 -54.41
C PRO A 25 6.09 15.97 -53.13
N LYS A 26 5.06 16.59 -52.53
CA LYS A 26 5.14 17.24 -51.22
C LYS A 26 5.82 16.30 -50.20
N PRO A 27 6.75 16.78 -49.36
CA PRO A 27 7.36 15.93 -48.34
C PRO A 27 6.27 15.47 -47.37
N LYS A 28 6.08 14.15 -47.26
CA LYS A 28 5.30 13.56 -46.18
C LYS A 28 5.92 14.06 -44.87
N LYS A 29 5.16 14.81 -44.05
CA LYS A 29 5.55 15.18 -42.68
C LYS A 29 5.59 13.90 -41.83
N GLY A 30 6.64 13.10 -42.00
CA GLY A 30 6.69 11.71 -41.57
C GLY A 30 7.34 11.46 -40.20
N HIS A 31 7.95 12.45 -39.55
CA HIS A 31 8.74 12.18 -38.34
C HIS A 31 8.23 12.82 -37.04
N LYS A 32 7.47 13.93 -37.13
CA LYS A 32 7.07 14.71 -35.94
C LYS A 32 6.03 13.97 -35.09
N ARG A 33 5.13 13.22 -35.73
CA ARG A 33 4.09 12.45 -35.03
C ARG A 33 4.67 11.30 -34.20
N GLY A 34 5.67 10.57 -34.70
CA GLY A 34 6.32 9.50 -33.95
C GLY A 34 7.03 10.00 -32.69
N TRP A 35 7.73 11.13 -32.77
CA TRP A 35 8.36 11.76 -31.60
C TRP A 35 7.34 12.31 -30.60
N ILE A 36 6.24 12.89 -31.07
CA ILE A 36 5.14 13.34 -30.20
C ILE A 36 4.50 12.14 -29.50
N THR A 37 4.20 11.06 -30.23
CA THR A 37 3.62 9.83 -29.64
C THR A 37 4.57 9.22 -28.62
N ALA A 38 5.86 9.09 -28.94
CA ALA A 38 6.86 8.60 -27.99
C ALA A 38 6.95 9.48 -26.74
N GLY A 39 6.97 10.81 -26.91
CA GLY A 39 6.97 11.76 -25.80
C GLY A 39 5.72 11.65 -24.91
N VAL A 40 4.54 11.49 -25.52
CA VAL A 40 3.28 11.27 -24.80
C VAL A 40 3.30 9.95 -24.04
N VAL A 41 3.77 8.86 -24.65
CA VAL A 41 3.88 7.55 -23.99
C VAL A 41 4.81 7.63 -22.77
N VAL A 42 5.98 8.25 -22.91
CA VAL A 42 6.92 8.44 -21.80
C VAL A 42 6.29 9.28 -20.69
N ALA A 43 5.57 10.35 -21.03
CA ALA A 43 4.87 11.18 -20.05
C ALA A 43 3.77 10.41 -19.30
N ILE A 44 2.99 9.58 -20.00
CA ILE A 44 1.97 8.73 -19.38
C ILE A 44 2.60 7.72 -18.43
N ILE A 45 3.68 7.05 -18.84
CA ILE A 45 4.40 6.08 -17.99
C ILE A 45 4.95 6.79 -16.75
N ALA A 46 5.51 7.98 -16.89
CA ALA A 46 6.02 8.74 -15.76
C ALA A 46 4.91 9.12 -14.76
N VAL A 47 3.77 9.62 -15.26
CA VAL A 47 2.61 9.96 -14.41
C VAL A 47 2.03 8.73 -13.74
N ALA A 48 1.89 7.62 -14.47
CA ALA A 48 1.41 6.36 -13.92
C ALA A 48 2.37 5.79 -12.87
N GLY A 49 3.69 5.89 -13.10
CA GLY A 49 4.70 5.45 -12.14
C GLY A 49 4.65 6.25 -10.83
N VAL A 50 4.50 7.57 -10.90
CA VAL A 50 4.31 8.41 -9.70
C VAL A 50 2.98 8.10 -9.02
N GLY A 51 1.89 7.96 -9.77
CA GLY A 51 0.59 7.60 -9.21
C GLY A 51 0.60 6.23 -8.53
N PHE A 52 1.25 5.25 -9.15
CA PHE A 52 1.46 3.92 -8.57
C PHE A 52 2.35 3.99 -7.31
N TRP A 53 3.41 4.80 -7.33
CA TRP A 53 4.25 5.02 -6.15
C TRP A 53 3.50 5.73 -5.01
N VAL A 54 2.54 6.61 -5.28
CA VAL A 54 1.74 7.15 -4.15
C VAL A 54 0.73 6.11 -3.68
N TRP A 55 0.11 5.39 -4.60
CA TRP A 55 -0.92 4.42 -4.29
C TRP A 55 -0.40 3.18 -3.54
N HIS A 56 0.81 2.71 -3.83
CA HIS A 56 1.36 1.51 -3.17
C HIS A 56 1.59 1.69 -1.66
N GLU A 57 1.65 2.93 -1.18
CA GLU A 57 1.78 3.23 0.25
C GLU A 57 0.41 3.37 0.96
N GLN A 58 -0.70 3.19 0.23
CA GLN A 58 -2.05 3.36 0.74
C GLN A 58 -2.72 2.03 1.13
N PRO A 59 -3.61 2.01 2.15
CA PRO A 59 -4.36 0.81 2.55
C PRO A 59 -5.10 0.13 1.39
N SER A 60 -5.65 0.92 0.46
CA SER A 60 -6.35 0.40 -0.72
C SER A 60 -5.48 -0.46 -1.65
N PHE A 61 -4.15 -0.28 -1.65
CA PHE A 61 -3.24 -1.16 -2.39
C PHE A 61 -3.13 -2.54 -1.74
N CYS A 62 -3.00 -2.58 -0.42
CA CYS A 62 -2.93 -3.80 0.37
C CYS A 62 -4.20 -4.65 0.19
N ASN A 63 -5.36 -4.00 0.13
CA ASN A 63 -6.60 -4.63 -0.30
C ASN A 63 -6.45 -5.13 -1.75
N ALA A 64 -6.34 -4.23 -2.72
CA ALA A 64 -6.45 -4.56 -4.15
C ALA A 64 -5.41 -5.54 -4.73
N ILE A 65 -4.17 -5.57 -4.21
CA ILE A 65 -3.05 -6.31 -4.79
C ILE A 65 -2.68 -7.55 -3.95
N CYS A 66 -2.88 -7.50 -2.64
CA CYS A 66 -2.56 -8.60 -1.73
C CYS A 66 -3.80 -9.34 -1.22
N HIS A 67 -4.94 -9.28 -1.92
CA HIS A 67 -6.21 -9.91 -1.50
C HIS A 67 -6.05 -11.38 -1.06
N SER A 68 -6.73 -11.73 0.04
CA SER A 68 -6.70 -12.95 0.85
C SER A 68 -5.94 -12.83 2.19
N PRO A 69 -4.61 -12.65 2.27
CA PRO A 69 -3.91 -12.55 3.55
C PRO A 69 -4.15 -11.25 4.34
N MET A 70 -4.52 -10.14 3.68
CA MET A 70 -4.55 -8.81 4.31
C MET A 70 -5.95 -8.25 4.60
N ASP A 71 -7.01 -8.92 4.15
CA ASP A 71 -8.38 -8.38 4.19
C ASP A 71 -8.81 -8.03 5.63
N TYR A 72 -8.55 -8.90 6.61
CA TYR A 72 -8.81 -8.64 8.03
C TYR A 72 -8.17 -7.35 8.55
N TYR A 73 -6.91 -7.10 8.19
CA TYR A 73 -6.15 -5.94 8.69
C TYR A 73 -6.61 -4.64 8.04
N VAL A 74 -6.99 -4.68 6.75
CA VAL A 74 -7.59 -3.53 6.07
C VAL A 74 -8.96 -3.22 6.67
N GLU A 75 -9.79 -4.24 6.87
CA GLU A 75 -11.12 -4.06 7.46
C GLU A 75 -11.02 -3.41 8.84
N THR A 76 -10.15 -3.90 9.71
CA THR A 76 -9.95 -3.32 11.05
C THR A 76 -9.35 -1.91 11.01
N TYR A 77 -8.53 -1.59 10.00
CA TYR A 77 -8.03 -0.23 9.77
C TYR A 77 -9.16 0.73 9.37
N GLU A 78 -10.11 0.29 8.55
CA GLU A 78 -11.21 1.10 8.02
C GLU A 78 -12.47 1.12 8.90
N GLU A 79 -12.58 0.19 9.86
CA GLU A 79 -13.74 0.01 10.74
C GLU A 79 -13.99 1.21 11.68
N ASN A 80 -12.94 1.95 12.03
CA ASN A 80 -12.97 3.03 13.02
C ASN A 80 -13.50 2.58 14.41
N ASP A 81 -13.18 1.36 14.83
CA ASP A 81 -13.52 0.88 16.18
C ASP A 81 -12.62 1.56 17.23
N PRO A 82 -13.15 2.41 18.13
CA PRO A 82 -12.35 3.14 19.10
C PRO A 82 -11.63 2.22 20.12
N HIS A 83 -11.96 0.93 20.17
CA HIS A 83 -11.34 -0.03 21.08
C HIS A 83 -10.12 -0.75 20.49
N LYS A 84 -9.82 -0.55 19.20
CA LYS A 84 -8.63 -1.09 18.53
C LYS A 84 -7.53 -0.04 18.43
N GLY A 85 -6.29 -0.43 18.69
CA GLY A 85 -5.14 0.47 18.60
C GLY A 85 -4.94 1.08 17.21
N ILE A 86 -5.34 0.38 16.15
CA ILE A 86 -5.19 0.84 14.77
C ILE A 86 -6.02 2.08 14.47
N THR A 87 -7.17 2.28 15.13
CA THR A 87 -8.04 3.43 14.90
C THR A 87 -7.34 4.73 15.24
N VAL A 88 -6.74 4.84 16.43
CA VAL A 88 -5.98 6.05 16.81
C VAL A 88 -4.74 6.26 15.94
N HIS A 89 -4.11 5.18 15.46
CA HIS A 89 -2.99 5.27 14.53
C HIS A 89 -3.44 5.82 13.16
N ALA A 90 -4.54 5.31 12.62
CA ALA A 90 -5.14 5.78 11.37
C ALA A 90 -5.56 7.25 11.46
N GLU A 91 -6.15 7.68 12.59
CA GLU A 91 -6.51 9.08 12.85
C GLU A 91 -5.29 10.03 12.88
N ASN A 92 -4.10 9.51 13.18
CA ASN A 92 -2.84 10.24 13.19
C ASN A 92 -2.01 10.02 11.90
N ASP A 93 -2.68 9.71 10.79
CA ASP A 93 -2.09 9.50 9.46
C ASP A 93 -1.00 8.40 9.45
N VAL A 94 -1.09 7.40 10.34
CA VAL A 94 -0.21 6.24 10.34
C VAL A 94 -0.79 5.17 9.42
N THR A 95 -0.19 5.01 8.24
CA THR A 95 -0.59 4.00 7.25
C THR A 95 0.14 2.67 7.47
N CYS A 96 -0.34 1.59 6.83
CA CYS A 96 0.16 0.23 7.00
C CYS A 96 1.70 0.13 6.94
N LEU A 97 2.33 0.76 5.94
CA LEU A 97 3.78 0.68 5.71
C LEU A 97 4.63 1.46 6.71
N LYS A 98 4.03 2.36 7.51
CA LYS A 98 4.76 2.99 8.62
C LYS A 98 5.05 2.00 9.75
N CYS A 99 4.25 0.94 9.87
CA CYS A 99 4.47 -0.12 10.84
C CYS A 99 5.00 -1.41 10.19
N HIS A 100 4.44 -1.79 9.04
CA HIS A 100 4.82 -2.95 8.25
C HIS A 100 5.77 -2.53 7.13
N GLU A 101 7.03 -2.23 7.47
CA GLU A 101 8.01 -1.83 6.47
C GLU A 101 8.23 -2.95 5.44
N ALA A 102 7.82 -2.69 4.20
CA ALA A 102 7.99 -3.61 3.08
C ALA A 102 9.43 -3.53 2.55
N THR A 103 10.38 -4.12 3.30
CA THR A 103 11.77 -4.19 2.84
C THR A 103 11.86 -4.96 1.51
N PRO A 104 12.84 -4.68 0.63
CA PRO A 104 12.94 -5.36 -0.67
C PRO A 104 13.01 -6.90 -0.58
N TRP A 105 13.58 -7.40 0.51
CA TRP A 105 13.65 -8.83 0.77
C TRP A 105 12.29 -9.41 1.18
N LEU A 106 11.57 -8.71 2.07
CA LEU A 106 10.23 -9.10 2.48
C LEU A 106 9.28 -9.08 1.27
N GLN A 107 9.35 -8.07 0.41
CA GLN A 107 8.56 -7.99 -0.82
C GLN A 107 8.80 -9.17 -1.78
N LEU A 108 10.04 -9.70 -1.84
CA LEU A 108 10.33 -10.91 -2.62
C LEU A 108 9.69 -12.16 -1.98
N GLN A 109 9.69 -12.24 -0.66
CA GLN A 109 9.04 -13.34 0.07
C GLN A 109 7.52 -13.27 -0.05
N GLU A 110 6.93 -12.08 0.05
CA GLU A 110 5.51 -11.83 -0.20
C GLU A 110 5.10 -12.24 -1.62
N LEU A 111 5.90 -11.87 -2.63
CA LEU A 111 5.65 -12.29 -4.01
C LEU A 111 5.71 -13.81 -4.17
N ALA A 112 6.68 -14.47 -3.52
CA ALA A 112 6.78 -15.92 -3.56
C ALA A 112 5.60 -16.59 -2.86
N GLY A 113 5.18 -16.08 -1.69
CA GLY A 113 3.97 -16.49 -0.98
C GLY A 113 2.73 -16.33 -1.84
N TRP A 114 2.60 -15.20 -2.53
CA TRP A 114 1.50 -14.91 -3.44
C TRP A 114 1.42 -15.86 -4.64
N VAL A 115 2.53 -16.11 -5.31
CA VAL A 115 2.58 -17.06 -6.44
C VAL A 115 2.29 -18.50 -5.99
N SER A 116 2.70 -18.85 -4.77
CA SER A 116 2.55 -20.21 -4.23
C SER A 116 1.28 -20.44 -3.42
N ASP A 117 0.48 -19.40 -3.17
CA ASP A 117 -0.69 -19.40 -2.28
C ASP A 117 -0.36 -19.95 -0.88
N ASN A 118 0.84 -19.64 -0.38
CA ASN A 118 1.35 -20.15 0.89
C ASN A 118 1.67 -18.99 1.83
N TYR A 119 0.69 -18.68 2.69
CA TYR A 119 0.78 -17.62 3.69
C TYR A 119 0.78 -18.21 5.10
N PRO A 120 1.51 -17.60 6.05
CA PRO A 120 1.50 -18.00 7.44
C PRO A 120 0.18 -17.55 8.10
N MET A 121 -0.91 -18.29 7.88
CA MET A 121 -2.22 -17.97 8.45
C MET A 121 -2.38 -18.52 9.88
N THR A 122 -3.28 -17.91 10.66
CA THR A 122 -3.74 -18.46 11.95
C THR A 122 -4.40 -19.84 11.78
N PRO A 123 -4.50 -20.66 12.85
CA PRO A 123 -5.06 -22.01 12.76
C PRO A 123 -6.49 -22.10 12.21
N ASP A 124 -7.28 -21.04 12.41
CA ASP A 124 -8.64 -20.88 11.89
C ASP A 124 -8.68 -20.30 10.46
N GLY A 125 -7.53 -19.90 9.91
CA GLY A 125 -7.37 -19.39 8.56
C GLY A 125 -7.96 -17.99 8.33
N THR A 126 -8.25 -17.23 9.40
CA THR A 126 -8.98 -15.96 9.29
C THR A 126 -8.07 -14.75 9.12
N LYS A 127 -6.82 -14.81 9.60
CA LYS A 127 -5.84 -13.74 9.48
C LYS A 127 -4.42 -14.30 9.37
N LEU A 128 -3.47 -13.44 9.02
CA LEU A 128 -2.06 -13.81 9.12
C LEU A 128 -1.67 -14.04 10.60
N ALA A 129 -0.76 -14.98 10.83
CA ALA A 129 -0.25 -15.32 12.15
C ALA A 129 1.03 -14.56 12.50
N ASP A 130 1.63 -13.86 11.53
CA ASP A 130 2.82 -13.05 11.72
C ASP A 130 2.46 -11.60 12.08
N GLY A 131 3.34 -10.94 12.84
CA GLY A 131 3.24 -9.51 13.12
C GLY A 131 3.17 -9.11 14.60
N LYS A 132 2.80 -10.01 15.52
CA LYS A 132 2.89 -9.70 16.96
C LYS A 132 4.35 -9.41 17.38
N GLU A 133 5.29 -10.11 16.76
CA GLU A 133 6.72 -10.14 17.11
C GLU A 133 7.45 -8.78 17.00
N PHE A 134 6.89 -7.77 16.30
CA PHE A 134 7.55 -6.47 16.16
C PHE A 134 6.95 -5.37 17.04
N ALA A 135 5.86 -5.63 17.77
CA ALA A 135 5.24 -4.68 18.70
C ALA A 135 6.03 -4.59 20.03
N SER A 136 7.34 -4.34 19.91
CA SER A 136 8.27 -4.21 21.03
C SER A 136 8.39 -2.78 21.53
N GLU A 137 8.99 -2.61 22.71
CA GLU A 137 9.33 -1.28 23.25
C GLU A 137 10.12 -0.46 22.22
N ALA A 138 11.20 -1.03 21.66
CA ALA A 138 12.09 -0.32 20.75
C ALA A 138 11.37 0.20 19.49
N PHE A 139 10.35 -0.52 19.04
CA PHE A 139 9.54 -0.13 17.90
C PHE A 139 8.52 0.94 18.25
N CYS A 140 7.72 0.73 19.29
CA CYS A 140 6.64 1.64 19.68
C CYS A 140 7.17 2.98 20.24
N ALA A 141 8.27 2.94 21.01
CA ALA A 141 8.92 4.11 21.60
C ALA A 141 9.89 4.82 20.64
N ALA A 142 9.98 4.39 19.37
CA ALA A 142 10.82 5.05 18.39
C ALA A 142 10.44 6.54 18.21
N SER A 143 11.44 7.35 17.84
CA SER A 143 11.24 8.78 17.61
C SER A 143 10.17 9.01 16.53
N GLY A 144 9.16 9.83 16.85
CA GLY A 144 8.00 10.08 15.99
C GLY A 144 6.75 9.27 16.34
N CYS A 145 6.84 8.32 17.29
CA CYS A 145 5.71 7.54 17.81
C CYS A 145 5.47 7.86 19.31
N HIS A 146 5.66 6.89 20.21
CA HIS A 146 5.42 7.08 21.65
C HIS A 146 6.61 7.67 22.42
N HIS A 147 7.70 8.04 21.74
CA HIS A 147 8.87 8.70 22.35
C HIS A 147 8.55 9.98 23.13
N GLY A 148 7.45 10.69 22.79
CA GLY A 148 7.00 11.87 23.53
C GLY A 148 6.56 11.58 24.98
N LEU A 149 6.41 10.30 25.33
CA LEU A 149 6.11 9.83 26.68
C LEU A 149 7.38 9.55 27.50
N GLY A 150 8.57 9.60 26.90
CA GLY A 150 9.84 9.36 27.55
C GLY A 150 10.89 8.82 26.58
N ASP A 151 12.16 9.09 26.86
CA ASP A 151 13.29 8.64 26.05
C ASP A 151 13.71 7.20 26.39
N THR A 152 13.17 6.63 27.47
CA THR A 152 13.44 5.28 27.99
C THR A 152 12.16 4.63 28.53
N TYR A 153 12.12 3.29 28.62
CA TYR A 153 11.01 2.57 29.28
C TYR A 153 10.68 3.11 30.68
N ASP A 154 11.70 3.39 31.48
CA ASP A 154 11.53 3.91 32.85
C ASP A 154 10.81 5.26 32.85
N GLU A 155 11.12 6.14 31.89
CA GLU A 155 10.45 7.43 31.74
C GLU A 155 9.02 7.27 31.24
N ILE A 156 8.79 6.41 30.25
CA ILE A 156 7.47 6.12 29.70
C ILE A 156 6.55 5.57 30.80
N SER A 157 7.01 4.54 31.51
CA SER A 157 6.25 3.89 32.58
C SER A 157 5.99 4.83 33.76
N ALA A 158 6.92 5.73 34.08
CA ALA A 158 6.73 6.77 35.09
C ALA A 158 5.70 7.83 34.67
N ASN A 159 5.70 8.24 33.41
CA ASN A 159 4.77 9.25 32.88
C ASN A 159 3.35 8.70 32.68
N LEU A 160 3.20 7.38 32.53
CA LEU A 160 1.93 6.67 32.41
C LEU A 160 1.51 5.97 33.71
N TRP A 161 1.86 6.56 34.86
CA TRP A 161 1.58 5.96 36.15
C TRP A 161 0.08 5.92 36.47
N GLY A 162 -0.39 4.73 36.87
CA GLY A 162 -1.77 4.51 37.26
C GLY A 162 -2.72 4.39 36.07
N PHE A 163 -3.95 3.96 36.35
CA PHE A 163 -5.01 3.93 35.35
C PHE A 163 -6.39 3.98 36.02
N SER A 164 -7.37 4.48 35.29
CA SER A 164 -8.71 4.78 35.82
C SER A 164 -9.37 3.55 36.47
N GLY A 165 -10.13 3.78 37.54
CA GLY A 165 -10.86 2.71 38.25
C GLY A 165 -10.04 1.89 39.24
N ASN A 166 -8.72 2.07 39.28
CA ASN A 166 -7.83 1.26 40.10
C ASN A 166 -7.04 2.10 41.12
N ASP A 167 -6.56 1.42 42.18
CA ASP A 167 -5.69 2.01 43.21
C ASP A 167 -4.38 2.51 42.58
N GLU A 168 -3.92 3.70 42.98
CA GLU A 168 -2.71 4.36 42.46
C GLU A 168 -1.44 3.50 42.59
N LYS A 169 -1.43 2.47 43.43
CA LYS A 169 -0.30 1.53 43.52
C LYS A 169 -0.13 0.65 42.28
N TYR A 170 -1.16 0.52 41.42
CA TYR A 170 -1.10 -0.30 40.22
C TYR A 170 -0.62 0.53 39.03
N ASN A 171 0.53 0.17 38.48
CA ASN A 171 1.00 0.68 37.20
C ASN A 171 1.09 -0.47 36.19
N PRO A 172 0.25 -0.52 35.14
CA PRO A 172 0.27 -1.60 34.16
C PRO A 172 1.55 -1.62 33.32
N HIS A 173 2.32 -0.53 33.30
CA HIS A 173 3.59 -0.41 32.59
C HIS A 173 4.80 -0.78 33.47
N ILE A 174 4.59 -1.24 34.70
CA ILE A 174 5.64 -1.75 35.58
C ILE A 174 5.14 -3.03 36.21
N SER A 175 5.45 -4.15 35.54
CA SER A 175 5.20 -5.48 36.11
C SER A 175 6.14 -5.73 37.30
N HIS A 176 5.58 -6.26 38.39
CA HIS A 176 6.37 -6.80 39.50
C HIS A 176 6.75 -8.27 39.30
N GLN A 177 6.24 -8.88 38.22
CA GLN A 177 6.73 -10.17 37.75
C GLN A 177 7.91 -9.91 36.83
N ASP A 178 8.96 -10.73 36.95
CA ASP A 178 10.07 -10.77 36.00
C ASP A 178 9.62 -11.42 34.67
N LEU A 179 8.51 -10.91 34.12
CA LEU A 179 8.00 -11.26 32.80
C LEU A 179 8.58 -10.27 31.81
N ASP A 180 9.12 -10.80 30.71
CA ASP A 180 9.61 -10.01 29.57
C ASP A 180 8.40 -9.64 28.69
N LEU A 181 7.52 -8.80 29.23
CA LEU A 181 6.30 -8.35 28.54
C LEU A 181 6.63 -7.23 27.55
N GLU A 182 6.20 -7.40 26.32
CA GLU A 182 6.28 -6.39 25.27
C GLU A 182 4.97 -5.62 25.15
N CYS A 183 4.99 -4.46 24.48
CA CYS A 183 3.80 -3.62 24.30
C CYS A 183 2.64 -4.42 23.69
N GLY A 184 2.94 -5.24 22.68
CA GLY A 184 1.96 -6.08 21.98
C GLY A 184 1.38 -7.24 22.80
N ASP A 185 1.88 -7.52 24.00
CA ASP A 185 1.27 -8.54 24.87
C ASP A 185 -0.04 -8.05 25.51
N CYS A 186 -0.17 -6.74 25.68
CA CYS A 186 -1.37 -6.11 26.23
C CYS A 186 -2.09 -5.26 25.17
N HIS A 187 -1.34 -4.55 24.32
CA HIS A 187 -1.88 -3.59 23.38
C HIS A 187 -2.11 -4.20 22.00
N GLY A 188 -3.37 -4.54 21.70
CA GLY A 188 -3.80 -5.00 20.39
C GLY A 188 -3.92 -3.83 19.41
N ILE A 189 -3.22 -3.93 18.27
CA ILE A 189 -3.33 -2.92 17.20
C ILE A 189 -4.57 -3.20 16.34
N HIS A 190 -4.65 -4.38 15.72
CA HIS A 190 -5.81 -4.77 14.92
C HIS A 190 -6.88 -5.57 15.72
N GLU A 191 -6.63 -5.80 17.00
CA GLU A 191 -7.48 -6.57 17.90
C GLU A 191 -7.70 -5.84 19.24
N SER A 192 -8.60 -6.36 20.05
CA SER A 192 -8.89 -5.81 21.38
C SER A 192 -7.63 -5.82 22.25
N ASN A 193 -7.49 -4.82 23.10
CA ASN A 193 -6.46 -4.82 24.13
C ASN A 193 -6.79 -5.86 25.22
N VAL A 194 -5.77 -6.45 25.83
CA VAL A 194 -5.93 -7.47 26.87
C VAL A 194 -5.26 -7.00 28.15
N LEU A 195 -6.00 -7.02 29.27
CA LEU A 195 -5.41 -6.71 30.58
C LEU A 195 -4.80 -7.97 31.19
N VAL A 196 -3.60 -8.36 30.73
CA VAL A 196 -2.92 -9.60 31.17
C VAL A 196 -2.75 -9.71 32.69
N CYS A 197 -2.67 -8.59 33.40
CA CYS A 197 -2.59 -8.55 34.86
C CYS A 197 -3.80 -9.24 35.53
N ASN A 198 -4.96 -9.25 34.86
CA ASN A 198 -6.17 -9.91 35.36
C ASN A 198 -6.14 -11.44 35.28
N GLU A 199 -5.05 -12.05 34.80
CA GLU A 199 -4.79 -13.48 35.05
C GLU A 199 -4.66 -13.78 36.56
N CYS A 200 -4.08 -12.82 37.31
CA CYS A 200 -3.82 -12.96 38.75
C CYS A 200 -4.57 -11.92 39.60
N HIS A 201 -4.92 -10.77 39.01
CA HIS A 201 -5.59 -9.67 39.68
C HIS A 201 -7.05 -9.56 39.29
N ASN A 202 -7.79 -8.72 40.02
CA ASN A 202 -9.16 -8.37 39.70
C ASN A 202 -9.26 -6.84 39.63
N LEU A 203 -8.58 -6.28 38.63
CA LEU A 203 -8.52 -4.84 38.35
C LEU A 203 -9.69 -4.43 37.45
N GLU A 204 -10.14 -3.19 37.61
CA GLU A 204 -11.14 -2.61 36.71
C GLU A 204 -10.52 -2.42 35.33
N MET A 205 -11.12 -3.04 34.31
CA MET A 205 -10.63 -2.97 32.94
C MET A 205 -11.13 -1.69 32.26
N PRO A 206 -10.30 -1.03 31.43
CA PRO A 206 -10.79 0.03 30.55
C PRO A 206 -11.88 -0.49 29.60
N GLU A 207 -12.74 0.41 29.14
CA GLU A 207 -13.78 0.06 28.18
C GLU A 207 -13.18 -0.55 26.90
N GLY A 208 -13.78 -1.63 26.40
CA GLY A 208 -13.32 -2.36 25.22
C GLY A 208 -12.08 -3.24 25.42
N TRP A 209 -11.52 -3.30 26.62
CA TRP A 209 -10.45 -4.25 26.94
C TRP A 209 -11.03 -5.61 27.33
N GLU A 210 -10.33 -6.67 26.94
CA GLU A 210 -10.70 -8.05 27.23
C GLU A 210 -9.90 -8.57 28.42
N ALA A 211 -10.54 -9.48 29.16
CA ALA A 211 -9.83 -10.30 30.12
C ALA A 211 -8.93 -11.29 29.35
N PRO A 212 -7.76 -11.66 29.90
CA PRO A 212 -6.91 -12.68 29.30
C PRO A 212 -7.72 -13.97 29.13
N SER A 213 -7.67 -14.54 27.93
CA SER A 213 -8.34 -15.81 27.63
C SER A 213 -7.73 -16.93 28.47
N GLU A 214 -8.55 -17.86 28.95
CA GLU A 214 -8.02 -19.13 29.46
C GLU A 214 -7.29 -19.83 28.29
N GLN A 215 -5.97 -19.95 28.39
CA GLN A 215 -5.14 -20.68 27.43
C GLN A 215 -5.46 -22.18 27.44
#